data_AF-A0A7W8SAI1-F1
#
_entry.id   AF-A0A7W8SAI1-F1
#
_cell.length_a   1.000
_cell.length_b   1.000
_cell.length_c   1.000
_cell.angle_alpha   90.00
_cell.angle_beta   90.00
_cell.angle_gamma   90.00
#
_symmetry.space_group_name_H-M   'P 1'
#
loop_
_entity.id
_entity.type
_entity.pdbx_description
1 polymer ?
#
loop_
_entity_poly.entity_id
_entity_poly.type
_entity_poly.pdbx_seq_one_letter_code
_entity_poly.pdbx_strand_id
1 'polypeptide(L)'
;MICYGVFDSPPTTGGSVDQTAGNALALQVAQQSSVLLKNAVASGDSQPVLPLNAAGLSSIVVIGGHADAGVLSGGGSGAVPAAAGNAVSGCVSPSPLLSTCATWYKSAPLAAIQAKAPNASVTFVDGTNAAAAATAAAKADVAIVFATQWESEGADLPSLSLPSNTTDSYNQSYDQNALISAVAAQAKRVIVVLENGSPVLMPWLSNVHGVLEAWYPGVQGGQAIADLLFGAVNPSGKLPITFPMQDADLPQPTISATDTTVT
;
A
#
# COMPACT_ATOMS: atom_id res chain seq x y z
N MET A 1 26.06 14.69 -23.77
CA MET A 1 26.84 15.84 -23.24
C MET A 1 26.82 17.03 -24.18
N ILE A 2 27.24 16.91 -25.45
CA ILE A 2 27.18 18.02 -26.43
C ILE A 2 25.74 18.52 -26.66
N CYS A 3 24.80 17.62 -26.98
CA CYS A 3 23.39 17.99 -27.22
C CYS A 3 22.71 18.71 -26.01
N TYR A 4 23.16 18.41 -24.80
CA TYR A 4 22.62 19.00 -23.56
C TYR A 4 23.46 20.20 -23.07
N GLY A 5 24.38 20.71 -23.90
CA GLY A 5 25.16 21.90 -23.60
C GLY A 5 26.14 21.76 -22.42
N VAL A 6 26.47 20.54 -21.98
CA VAL A 6 27.33 20.33 -20.79
C VAL A 6 28.72 20.94 -20.97
N PHE A 7 29.21 21.04 -22.21
CA PHE A 7 30.49 21.69 -22.51
C PHE A 7 30.37 23.22 -22.62
N ASP A 8 29.20 23.73 -23.03
CA ASP A 8 28.93 25.16 -23.21
C ASP A 8 28.44 25.83 -21.90
N SER A 9 27.82 25.04 -21.03
CA SER A 9 27.22 25.43 -19.76
C SER A 9 27.38 24.27 -18.77
N PRO A 10 28.60 24.08 -18.22
CA PRO A 10 28.86 23.00 -17.29
C PRO A 10 28.02 23.13 -16.01
N PRO A 11 27.53 22.03 -15.44
CA PRO A 11 26.68 22.06 -14.25
C PRO A 11 27.42 22.66 -13.06
N THR A 12 26.77 23.61 -12.39
CA THR A 12 27.27 24.23 -11.15
C THR A 12 26.73 23.49 -9.93
N THR A 13 27.57 23.27 -8.93
CA THR A 13 27.12 22.74 -7.63
C THR A 13 26.27 23.78 -6.89
N GLY A 14 25.45 23.33 -5.93
CA GLY A 14 24.69 24.22 -5.05
C GLY A 14 23.27 24.56 -5.49
N GLY A 15 22.68 23.81 -6.43
CA GLY A 15 21.24 23.89 -6.69
C GLY A 15 20.41 23.44 -5.48
N SER A 16 19.26 24.08 -5.26
CA SER A 16 18.28 23.69 -4.25
C SER A 16 17.20 22.81 -4.86
N VAL A 17 16.78 21.77 -4.16
CA VAL A 17 15.60 20.96 -4.53
C VAL A 17 14.34 21.69 -4.07
N ASP A 18 13.40 21.92 -4.99
CA ASP A 18 12.06 22.40 -4.63
C ASP A 18 11.21 21.23 -4.09
N GLN A 19 11.42 20.92 -2.81
CA GLN A 19 10.73 19.82 -2.14
C GLN A 19 9.21 20.06 -2.07
N THR A 20 8.78 21.30 -1.97
CA THR A 20 7.36 21.66 -1.88
C THR A 20 6.66 21.34 -3.19
N ALA A 21 7.20 21.78 -4.33
CA ALA A 21 6.65 21.45 -5.64
C ALA A 21 6.71 19.94 -5.92
N GLY A 22 7.82 19.28 -5.54
CA GLY A 22 7.97 17.83 -5.68
C GLY A 22 6.91 17.05 -4.87
N ASN A 23 6.66 17.46 -3.62
CA ASN A 23 5.63 16.85 -2.79
C ASN A 23 4.22 17.11 -3.35
N ALA A 24 3.94 18.31 -3.82
CA ALA A 24 2.65 18.63 -4.43
C ALA A 24 2.37 17.75 -5.66
N LEU A 25 3.36 17.56 -6.52
CA LEU A 25 3.26 16.66 -7.67
C LEU A 25 3.11 15.20 -7.23
N ALA A 26 3.90 14.73 -6.26
CA ALA A 26 3.81 13.37 -5.75
C ALA A 26 2.42 13.05 -5.18
N LEU A 27 1.82 13.99 -4.44
CA LEU A 27 0.45 13.88 -3.93
C LEU A 27 -0.55 13.76 -5.08
N GLN A 28 -0.44 14.64 -6.08
CA GLN A 28 -1.33 14.62 -7.24
C GLN A 28 -1.24 13.29 -8.01
N VAL A 29 -0.02 12.79 -8.24
CA VAL A 29 0.20 11.52 -8.93
C VAL A 29 -0.45 10.38 -8.15
N ALA A 30 -0.19 10.26 -6.84
CA ALA A 30 -0.77 9.20 -6.02
C ALA A 30 -2.31 9.24 -6.00
N GLN A 31 -2.91 10.44 -5.92
CA GLN A 31 -4.35 10.64 -5.99
C GLN A 31 -4.96 10.22 -7.34
N GLN A 32 -4.21 10.40 -8.44
CA GLN A 32 -4.67 10.10 -9.81
C GLN A 32 -4.36 8.67 -10.26
N SER A 33 -3.33 8.03 -9.70
CA SER A 33 -2.88 6.68 -10.10
C SER A 33 -3.53 5.56 -9.29
N SER A 34 -4.00 5.85 -8.07
CA SER A 34 -4.68 4.87 -7.22
C SER A 34 -5.98 4.35 -7.86
N VAL A 35 -6.23 3.05 -7.76
CA VAL A 35 -7.34 2.37 -8.43
C VAL A 35 -8.33 1.83 -7.40
N LEU A 36 -9.60 2.24 -7.51
CA LEU A 36 -10.69 1.65 -6.73
C LEU A 36 -11.11 0.33 -7.39
N LEU A 37 -10.60 -0.80 -6.86
CA LEU A 37 -10.86 -2.13 -7.41
C LEU A 37 -12.23 -2.68 -7.02
N LYS A 38 -12.67 -2.39 -5.79
CA LYS A 38 -13.98 -2.82 -5.27
C LYS A 38 -14.61 -1.70 -4.46
N ASN A 39 -15.91 -1.49 -4.65
CA ASN A 39 -16.73 -0.63 -3.80
C ASN A 39 -18.15 -1.18 -3.72
N ALA A 40 -18.41 -2.00 -2.70
CA ALA A 40 -19.67 -2.66 -2.47
C ALA A 40 -20.46 -2.02 -1.32
N VAL A 41 -21.75 -2.25 -1.31
CA VAL A 41 -22.66 -1.83 -0.23
C VAL A 41 -22.51 -2.81 0.94
N ALA A 42 -22.29 -2.29 2.15
CA ALA A 42 -22.27 -3.12 3.35
C ALA A 42 -23.68 -3.49 3.80
N SER A 43 -23.80 -4.63 4.51
CA SER A 43 -25.09 -5.09 5.02
C SER A 43 -25.74 -4.03 5.92
N GLY A 44 -26.94 -3.58 5.53
CA GLY A 44 -27.68 -2.54 6.24
C GLY A 44 -27.45 -1.11 5.73
N ASP A 45 -26.49 -0.89 4.82
CA ASP A 45 -26.27 0.39 4.17
C ASP A 45 -27.05 0.49 2.84
N SER A 46 -27.26 1.72 2.38
CA SER A 46 -27.90 2.02 1.08
C SER A 46 -26.92 2.54 0.02
N GLN A 47 -25.66 2.77 0.41
CA GLN A 47 -24.62 3.34 -0.44
C GLN A 47 -23.36 2.46 -0.38
N PRO A 48 -22.50 2.51 -1.42
CA PRO A 48 -21.20 1.87 -1.38
C PRO A 48 -20.36 2.35 -0.19
N VAL A 49 -19.45 1.50 0.30
CA VAL A 49 -18.65 1.77 1.51
C VAL A 49 -17.75 3.00 1.38
N LEU A 50 -17.31 3.33 0.16
CA LEU A 50 -16.53 4.54 -0.14
C LEU A 50 -17.33 5.53 -1.00
N PRO A 51 -17.17 6.85 -0.77
CA PRO A 51 -16.30 7.47 0.23
C PRO A 51 -16.85 7.38 1.66
N LEU A 52 -15.95 7.37 2.65
CA LEU A 52 -16.30 7.42 4.07
C LEU A 52 -16.87 8.79 4.44
N ASN A 53 -18.04 8.79 5.08
CA ASN A 53 -18.62 10.00 5.64
C ASN A 53 -18.12 10.21 7.09
N ALA A 54 -17.10 11.05 7.26
CA ALA A 54 -16.51 11.34 8.57
C ALA A 54 -17.53 11.78 9.64
N ALA A 55 -18.59 12.50 9.26
CA ALA A 55 -19.61 12.96 10.20
C ALA A 55 -20.51 11.83 10.74
N GLY A 56 -20.59 10.70 10.02
CA GLY A 56 -21.38 9.53 10.40
C GLY A 56 -20.59 8.44 11.12
N LEU A 57 -19.27 8.60 11.28
CA LEU A 57 -18.41 7.61 11.91
C LEU A 57 -18.08 8.02 13.35
N SER A 58 -18.24 7.09 14.29
CA SER A 58 -17.79 7.26 15.67
C SER A 58 -16.47 6.54 15.94
N SER A 59 -16.16 5.51 15.15
CA SER A 59 -14.97 4.68 15.37
C SER A 59 -14.40 4.10 14.08
N ILE A 60 -13.08 4.18 13.94
CA ILE A 60 -12.29 3.62 12.84
C ILE A 60 -11.16 2.81 13.46
N VAL A 61 -10.93 1.60 12.97
CA VAL A 61 -9.69 0.88 13.27
C VAL A 61 -8.86 0.74 12.00
N VAL A 62 -7.61 1.18 12.07
CA VAL A 62 -6.59 0.99 11.03
C VAL A 62 -5.73 -0.21 11.43
N ILE A 63 -5.52 -1.14 10.52
CA ILE A 63 -4.90 -2.43 10.82
C ILE A 63 -3.76 -2.71 9.86
N GLY A 64 -2.58 -3.03 10.39
CA GLY A 64 -1.47 -3.60 9.62
C GLY A 64 -0.69 -2.61 8.75
N GLY A 65 0.22 -3.18 7.94
CA GLY A 65 0.96 -2.48 6.89
C GLY A 65 1.79 -1.29 7.34
N HIS A 66 2.17 -1.20 8.62
CA HIS A 66 2.86 -0.01 9.18
C HIS A 66 2.14 1.32 8.91
N ALA A 67 0.81 1.28 8.80
CA ALA A 67 0.00 2.46 8.49
C ALA A 67 0.09 3.56 9.57
N ASP A 68 0.60 3.23 10.76
CA ASP A 68 0.94 4.18 11.83
C ASP A 68 2.22 4.97 11.57
N ALA A 69 3.13 4.45 10.75
CA ALA A 69 4.46 5.00 10.52
C ALA A 69 4.64 5.61 9.12
N GLY A 70 4.16 4.93 8.07
CA GLY A 70 4.46 5.33 6.70
C GLY A 70 3.76 4.53 5.62
N VAL A 71 4.21 4.74 4.39
CA VAL A 71 3.78 4.01 3.18
C VAL A 71 4.98 3.37 2.49
N LEU A 72 4.74 2.26 1.82
CA LEU A 72 5.74 1.42 1.19
C LEU A 72 6.29 2.06 -0.10
N SER A 73 7.58 1.84 -0.32
CA SER A 73 8.29 2.10 -1.58
C SER A 73 8.79 0.78 -2.16
N GLY A 74 8.86 0.70 -3.49
CA GLY A 74 9.61 -0.35 -4.18
C GLY A 74 11.11 -0.31 -3.86
N GLY A 75 11.78 -1.44 -4.12
CA GLY A 75 13.22 -1.63 -3.94
C GLY A 75 14.05 -1.46 -5.22
N GLY A 76 15.29 -1.95 -5.18
CA GLY A 76 16.21 -1.95 -6.32
C GLY A 76 16.74 -0.57 -6.72
N SER A 77 17.31 -0.47 -7.93
CA SER A 77 17.86 0.78 -8.48
C SER A 77 16.81 1.87 -8.73
N GLY A 78 15.54 1.50 -8.83
CA GLY A 78 14.41 2.44 -8.90
C GLY A 78 13.98 3.04 -7.55
N ALA A 79 14.48 2.49 -6.44
CA ALA A 79 14.15 2.99 -5.11
C ALA A 79 14.79 4.36 -4.88
N VAL A 80 14.00 5.31 -4.38
CA VAL A 80 14.51 6.61 -3.93
C VAL A 80 14.62 6.56 -2.40
N PRO A 81 15.82 6.85 -1.84
CA PRO A 81 15.99 6.89 -0.38
C PRO A 81 15.00 7.86 0.27
N ALA A 82 14.41 7.45 1.38
CA ALA A 82 13.57 8.35 2.17
C ALA A 82 14.43 9.50 2.72
N ALA A 83 14.21 10.72 2.23
CA ALA A 83 15.00 11.90 2.63
C ALA A 83 14.99 12.13 4.15
N ALA A 84 13.90 11.76 4.83
CA ALA A 84 13.74 11.85 6.29
C ALA A 84 14.15 10.56 7.03
N GLY A 85 14.84 9.63 6.37
CA GLY A 85 15.13 8.29 6.87
C GLY A 85 13.92 7.35 6.79
N ASN A 86 14.18 6.05 6.92
CA ASN A 86 13.15 5.02 6.85
C ASN A 86 12.12 5.18 7.99
N ALA A 87 10.82 5.10 7.69
CA ALA A 87 9.78 5.21 8.71
C ALA A 87 9.74 3.98 9.64
N VAL A 88 10.00 2.80 9.07
CA VAL A 88 10.06 1.54 9.80
C VAL A 88 11.52 1.17 10.06
N SER A 89 11.83 0.91 11.32
CA SER A 89 13.16 0.50 11.79
C SER A 89 13.16 -0.93 12.29
N GLY A 90 14.35 -1.55 12.38
CA GLY A 90 14.51 -2.87 12.99
C GLY A 90 14.60 -4.03 12.00
N CYS A 91 14.34 -3.79 10.71
CA CYS A 91 14.73 -4.75 9.69
C CYS A 91 16.26 -4.78 9.55
N VAL A 92 16.82 -5.99 9.55
CA VAL A 92 18.26 -6.24 9.38
C VAL A 92 18.44 -7.06 8.12
N SER A 93 19.03 -6.44 7.09
CA SER A 93 19.33 -7.16 5.85
C SER A 93 20.67 -7.90 5.98
N PRO A 94 20.76 -9.16 5.51
CA PRO A 94 22.00 -9.92 5.54
C PRO A 94 23.04 -9.42 4.51
N SER A 95 22.63 -8.60 3.53
CA SER A 95 23.50 -8.08 2.47
C SER A 95 23.42 -6.55 2.40
N PRO A 96 24.56 -5.83 2.39
CA PRO A 96 24.59 -4.39 2.22
C PRO A 96 24.38 -3.94 0.76
N LEU A 97 24.53 -4.84 -0.22
CA LEU A 97 24.45 -4.54 -1.66
C LEU A 97 23.04 -4.68 -2.21
N LEU A 98 22.29 -5.68 -1.74
CA LEU A 98 20.90 -5.94 -2.10
C LEU A 98 20.11 -6.07 -0.81
N SER A 99 19.55 -4.94 -0.35
CA SER A 99 18.72 -4.92 0.85
C SER A 99 17.50 -5.82 0.65
N THR A 100 17.14 -6.56 1.68
CA THR A 100 15.87 -7.31 1.80
C THR A 100 14.85 -6.54 2.64
N CYS A 101 15.25 -5.38 3.16
CA CYS A 101 14.42 -4.51 3.97
C CYS A 101 13.69 -3.49 3.10
N ALA A 102 12.38 -3.46 3.24
CA ALA A 102 11.51 -2.50 2.63
C ALA A 102 11.83 -1.06 3.06
N THR A 103 11.68 -0.14 2.10
CA THR A 103 11.73 1.29 2.35
C THR A 103 10.32 1.82 2.57
N TRP A 104 10.17 2.65 3.60
CA TRP A 104 8.93 3.25 4.04
C TRP A 104 9.10 4.76 4.13
N TYR A 105 8.31 5.49 3.35
CA TYR A 105 8.26 6.94 3.43
C TYR A 105 7.44 7.38 4.65
N LYS A 106 7.93 8.39 5.38
CA LYS A 106 7.27 8.97 6.56
C LYS A 106 6.02 9.78 6.19
N SER A 107 5.00 9.07 5.73
CA SER A 107 3.70 9.57 5.31
C SER A 107 2.63 8.64 5.87
N ALA A 108 2.43 8.65 7.19
CA ALA A 108 1.57 7.69 7.88
C ALA A 108 0.08 7.84 7.51
N PRO A 109 -0.56 6.83 6.90
CA PRO A 109 -2.00 6.85 6.65
C PRO A 109 -2.86 7.06 7.91
N LEU A 110 -2.47 6.49 9.06
CA LEU A 110 -3.20 6.65 10.33
C LEU A 110 -3.38 8.13 10.71
N ALA A 111 -2.29 8.91 10.64
CA ALA A 111 -2.31 10.33 10.98
C ALA A 111 -3.19 11.14 10.01
N ALA A 112 -3.14 10.81 8.72
CA ALA A 112 -3.97 11.45 7.70
C ALA A 112 -5.47 11.09 7.88
N ILE A 113 -5.79 9.83 8.20
CA ILE A 113 -7.15 9.37 8.50
C ILE A 113 -7.69 10.06 9.77
N GLN A 114 -6.88 10.17 10.82
CA GLN A 114 -7.22 10.94 12.03
C GLN A 114 -7.58 12.40 11.70
N ALA A 115 -6.81 13.05 10.82
CA ALA A 115 -7.08 14.41 10.40
C ALA A 115 -8.41 14.53 9.60
N LYS A 116 -8.81 13.49 8.86
CA LYS A 116 -10.08 13.46 8.12
C LYS A 116 -11.30 13.16 9.00
N ALA A 117 -11.12 12.47 10.12
CA ALA A 117 -12.21 12.07 11.01
C ALA A 117 -11.99 12.55 12.46
N PRO A 118 -11.91 13.87 12.71
CA PRO A 118 -11.56 14.43 14.03
C PRO A 118 -12.57 14.13 15.14
N ASN A 119 -13.80 13.75 14.79
CA ASN A 119 -14.86 13.41 15.74
C ASN A 119 -14.97 11.90 16.02
N ALA A 120 -14.21 11.07 15.30
CA ALA A 120 -14.20 9.62 15.47
C ALA A 120 -12.98 9.19 16.30
N SER A 121 -13.12 8.10 17.06
CA SER A 121 -11.97 7.40 17.64
C SER A 121 -11.27 6.61 16.54
N VAL A 122 -10.08 7.03 16.13
CA VAL A 122 -9.25 6.33 15.13
C VAL A 122 -8.08 5.65 15.84
N THR A 123 -8.10 4.32 15.86
CA THR A 123 -7.11 3.49 16.55
C THR A 123 -6.29 2.67 15.57
N PHE A 124 -5.14 2.18 16.02
CA PHE A 124 -4.25 1.32 15.22
C PHE A 124 -4.03 -0.03 15.89
N VAL A 125 -3.99 -1.09 15.07
CA VAL A 125 -3.58 -2.45 15.47
C VAL A 125 -2.55 -2.94 14.45
N ASP A 126 -1.41 -3.44 14.90
CA ASP A 126 -0.29 -3.80 14.01
C ASP A 126 -0.53 -5.04 13.12
N GLY A 127 -1.57 -5.82 13.41
CA GLY A 127 -1.96 -7.03 12.66
C GLY A 127 -1.28 -8.32 13.11
N THR A 128 -0.32 -8.28 14.05
CA THR A 128 0.43 -9.47 14.51
C THR A 128 -0.45 -10.51 15.20
N ASN A 129 -1.61 -10.10 15.73
CA ASN A 129 -2.63 -10.98 16.28
C ASN A 129 -3.96 -10.79 15.55
N ALA A 130 -4.26 -11.70 14.63
CA ALA A 130 -5.48 -11.65 13.81
C ALA A 130 -6.78 -11.68 14.64
N ALA A 131 -6.81 -12.41 15.77
CA ALA A 131 -7.98 -12.45 16.64
C ALA A 131 -8.22 -11.12 17.36
N ALA A 132 -7.14 -10.47 17.81
CA ALA A 132 -7.21 -9.14 18.41
C ALA A 132 -7.64 -8.08 17.39
N ALA A 133 -7.09 -8.14 16.17
CA ALA A 133 -7.49 -7.28 15.06
C ALA A 133 -8.97 -7.44 14.69
N ALA A 134 -9.45 -8.69 14.57
CA ALA A 134 -10.86 -8.98 14.34
C ALA A 134 -11.77 -8.45 15.47
N THR A 135 -11.36 -8.61 16.73
CA THR A 135 -12.10 -8.09 17.89
C THR A 135 -12.17 -6.56 17.89
N ALA A 136 -11.09 -5.88 17.50
CA ALA A 136 -11.08 -4.43 17.36
C ALA A 136 -11.99 -3.99 16.20
N ALA A 137 -11.93 -4.70 15.07
CA ALA A 137 -12.75 -4.46 13.89
C ALA A 137 -14.26 -4.63 14.15
N ALA A 138 -14.64 -5.63 14.97
CA ALA A 138 -16.03 -5.85 15.38
C ALA A 138 -16.64 -4.66 16.14
N LYS A 139 -15.80 -3.89 16.86
CA LYS A 139 -16.20 -2.76 17.69
C LYS A 139 -16.21 -1.44 16.91
N ALA A 140 -15.54 -1.37 15.76
CA ALA A 140 -15.45 -0.18 14.93
C ALA A 140 -16.64 -0.04 13.97
N ASP A 141 -16.90 1.16 13.48
CA ASP A 141 -17.87 1.38 12.40
C ASP A 141 -17.29 0.99 11.04
N VAL A 142 -15.96 1.08 10.91
CA VAL A 142 -15.19 0.64 9.75
C VAL A 142 -13.80 0.16 10.17
N ALA A 143 -13.37 -0.96 9.57
CA ALA A 143 -12.00 -1.44 9.63
C ALA A 143 -11.30 -1.18 8.29
N ILE A 144 -10.12 -0.59 8.36
CA ILE A 144 -9.27 -0.29 7.20
C ILE A 144 -7.99 -1.11 7.36
N VAL A 145 -7.85 -2.17 6.56
CA VAL A 145 -6.69 -3.06 6.62
C VAL A 145 -5.71 -2.67 5.53
N PHE A 146 -4.47 -2.38 5.91
CA PHE A 146 -3.36 -2.15 5.00
C PHE A 146 -2.62 -3.46 4.78
N ALA A 147 -2.51 -3.86 3.52
CA ALA A 147 -1.77 -5.05 3.11
C ALA A 147 -0.68 -4.65 2.11
N THR A 148 0.52 -5.20 2.30
CA THR A 148 1.72 -4.73 1.62
C THR A 148 2.50 -5.88 1.01
N GLN A 149 3.06 -5.65 -0.18
CA GLN A 149 3.93 -6.60 -0.86
C GLN A 149 5.12 -5.85 -1.44
N TRP A 150 6.28 -6.07 -0.83
CA TRP A 150 7.50 -5.41 -1.24
C TRP A 150 8.20 -6.19 -2.34
N GLU A 151 8.59 -5.48 -3.39
CA GLU A 151 9.28 -6.01 -4.57
C GLU A 151 10.58 -5.24 -4.77
N SER A 152 11.63 -5.94 -5.19
CA SER A 152 12.95 -5.34 -5.41
C SER A 152 13.65 -6.00 -6.58
N GLU A 153 14.52 -5.22 -7.23
CA GLU A 153 15.44 -5.73 -8.25
C GLU A 153 16.27 -6.91 -7.72
N GLY A 154 16.45 -7.92 -8.57
CA GLY A 154 17.31 -9.07 -8.33
C GLY A 154 16.59 -10.32 -7.84
N ALA A 155 15.29 -10.25 -7.52
CA ALA A 155 14.48 -11.43 -7.22
C ALA A 155 13.02 -11.21 -7.60
N ASP A 156 12.41 -12.22 -8.20
CA ASP A 156 10.98 -12.26 -8.47
C ASP A 156 10.19 -12.70 -7.22
N LEU A 157 8.91 -12.35 -7.19
CA LEU A 157 7.99 -12.87 -6.19
C LEU A 157 7.80 -14.39 -6.38
N PRO A 158 7.77 -15.18 -5.30
CA PRO A 158 7.55 -16.62 -5.40
C PRO A 158 6.10 -16.98 -5.77
N SER A 159 5.17 -16.05 -5.61
CA SER A 159 3.73 -16.16 -5.90
C SER A 159 3.11 -14.76 -5.90
N LEU A 160 1.96 -14.59 -6.56
CA LEU A 160 1.14 -13.38 -6.47
C LEU A 160 0.35 -13.28 -5.14
N SER A 161 0.41 -14.29 -4.26
CA SER A 161 -0.20 -14.20 -2.93
C SER A 161 0.47 -13.10 -2.10
N LEU A 162 -0.34 -12.32 -1.38
CA LEU A 162 0.16 -11.43 -0.32
C LEU A 162 1.10 -12.22 0.62
N PRO A 163 2.30 -11.68 0.93
CA PRO A 163 3.31 -12.42 1.66
C PRO A 163 2.92 -12.63 3.12
N SER A 164 3.24 -13.81 3.64
CA SER A 164 3.26 -14.11 5.07
C SER A 164 4.67 -13.93 5.65
N ASN A 165 4.80 -14.02 6.97
CA ASN A 165 6.10 -14.06 7.65
C ASN A 165 7.01 -15.23 7.22
N THR A 166 6.47 -16.28 6.60
CA THR A 166 7.27 -17.39 6.04
C THR A 166 7.78 -17.10 4.63
N THR A 167 7.05 -16.27 3.89
CA THR A 167 7.36 -15.95 2.48
C THR A 167 8.24 -14.71 2.38
N ASP A 168 8.00 -13.72 3.25
CA ASP A 168 8.84 -12.53 3.41
C ASP A 168 9.08 -12.27 4.90
N SER A 169 10.03 -13.01 5.48
CA SER A 169 10.38 -12.90 6.89
C SER A 169 11.05 -11.58 7.28
N TYR A 170 11.44 -10.75 6.30
CA TYR A 170 12.10 -9.46 6.56
C TYR A 170 11.09 -8.34 6.74
N ASN A 171 9.99 -8.39 5.99
CA ASN A 171 9.00 -7.31 5.96
C ASN A 171 7.65 -7.71 6.54
N GLN A 172 7.39 -9.00 6.79
CA GLN A 172 6.13 -9.50 7.34
C GLN A 172 6.31 -10.24 8.66
N SER A 173 5.41 -9.96 9.61
CA SER A 173 5.35 -10.63 10.92
C SER A 173 4.15 -11.55 11.09
N TYR A 174 3.27 -11.63 10.08
CA TYR A 174 2.04 -12.42 10.11
C TYR A 174 1.61 -12.82 8.69
N ASP A 175 0.58 -13.65 8.58
CA ASP A 175 -0.12 -13.94 7.32
C ASP A 175 -1.20 -12.88 7.06
N GLN A 176 -1.00 -12.08 6.03
CA GLN A 176 -1.89 -10.97 5.67
C GLN A 176 -3.26 -11.46 5.16
N ASN A 177 -3.30 -12.55 4.40
CA ASN A 177 -4.55 -13.12 3.92
C ASN A 177 -5.41 -13.66 5.06
N ALA A 178 -4.77 -14.33 6.03
CA ALA A 178 -5.44 -14.81 7.25
C ALA A 178 -5.95 -13.64 8.11
N LEU A 179 -5.15 -12.57 8.25
CA LEU A 179 -5.55 -11.35 8.96
C LEU A 179 -6.79 -10.70 8.32
N ILE A 180 -6.76 -10.47 7.01
CA ILE A 180 -7.87 -9.85 6.28
C ILE A 180 -9.13 -10.70 6.41
N SER A 181 -9.00 -12.02 6.27
CA SER A 181 -10.13 -12.95 6.41
C SER A 181 -10.74 -12.92 7.82
N ALA A 182 -9.90 -12.88 8.86
CA ALA A 182 -10.36 -12.80 10.24
C ALA A 182 -11.08 -11.47 10.55
N VAL A 183 -10.56 -10.36 10.03
CA VAL A 183 -11.19 -9.04 10.15
C VAL A 183 -12.52 -9.00 9.40
N ALA A 184 -12.54 -9.47 8.15
CA ALA A 184 -13.72 -9.55 7.30
C ALA A 184 -14.87 -10.36 7.94
N ALA A 185 -14.55 -11.40 8.71
CA ALA A 185 -15.55 -12.22 9.38
C ALA A 185 -16.30 -11.49 10.52
N GLN A 186 -15.77 -10.38 11.05
CA GLN A 186 -16.37 -9.71 12.22
C GLN A 186 -16.70 -8.22 12.03
N ALA A 187 -16.01 -7.51 11.13
CA ALA A 187 -16.24 -6.08 10.97
C ALA A 187 -17.54 -5.79 10.20
N LYS A 188 -18.18 -4.67 10.55
CA LYS A 188 -19.38 -4.16 9.84
C LYS A 188 -19.05 -3.71 8.42
N ARG A 189 -17.94 -3.00 8.27
CA ARG A 189 -17.41 -2.46 7.01
C ARG A 189 -15.92 -2.74 6.98
N VAL A 190 -15.44 -3.24 5.85
CA VAL A 190 -14.03 -3.59 5.66
C VAL A 190 -13.55 -3.00 4.36
N ILE A 191 -12.52 -2.18 4.45
CA ILE A 191 -11.79 -1.65 3.31
C ILE A 191 -10.38 -2.21 3.39
N VAL A 192 -9.87 -2.74 2.29
CA VAL A 192 -8.46 -3.12 2.16
C VAL A 192 -7.75 -2.08 1.31
N VAL A 193 -6.63 -1.56 1.79
CA VAL A 193 -5.71 -0.72 1.02
C VAL A 193 -4.49 -1.58 0.70
N LEU A 194 -4.17 -1.69 -0.58
CA LEU A 194 -3.05 -2.47 -1.09
C LEU A 194 -1.88 -1.55 -1.41
N GLU A 195 -0.69 -1.88 -0.91
CA GLU A 195 0.56 -1.21 -1.27
C GLU A 195 1.57 -2.23 -1.86
N ASN A 196 1.68 -2.27 -3.18
CA ASN A 196 2.38 -3.30 -3.96
C ASN A 196 2.88 -2.78 -5.32
N GLY A 197 3.74 -3.53 -5.99
CA GLY A 197 4.30 -3.17 -7.31
C GLY A 197 3.64 -3.88 -8.48
N SER A 198 3.00 -5.02 -8.23
CA SER A 198 2.46 -5.96 -9.22
C SER A 198 1.09 -6.50 -8.78
N PRO A 199 0.39 -7.31 -9.59
CA PRO A 199 -0.90 -7.90 -9.19
C PRO A 199 -0.80 -8.74 -7.91
N VAL A 200 -1.85 -8.70 -7.09
CA VAL A 200 -1.95 -9.55 -5.90
C VAL A 200 -3.20 -10.41 -5.92
N LEU A 201 -3.09 -11.65 -5.44
CA LEU A 201 -4.24 -12.52 -5.25
C LEU A 201 -5.06 -12.06 -4.04
N MET A 202 -6.37 -12.02 -4.20
CA MET A 202 -7.31 -11.55 -3.18
C MET A 202 -8.34 -12.65 -2.85
N PRO A 203 -7.95 -13.76 -2.19
CA PRO A 203 -8.88 -14.86 -1.88
C PRO A 203 -10.05 -14.42 -0.96
N TRP A 204 -9.86 -13.33 -0.23
CA TRP A 204 -10.85 -12.69 0.65
C TRP A 204 -11.72 -11.64 -0.05
N LEU A 205 -11.56 -11.42 -1.36
CA LEU A 205 -12.20 -10.31 -2.09
C LEU A 205 -13.71 -10.28 -1.92
N SER A 206 -14.38 -11.44 -1.89
CA SER A 206 -15.84 -11.53 -1.69
C SER A 206 -16.31 -11.02 -0.33
N ASN A 207 -15.44 -11.07 0.68
CA ASN A 207 -15.80 -10.86 2.10
C ASN A 207 -15.50 -9.43 2.59
N VAL A 208 -14.91 -8.58 1.75
CA VAL A 208 -14.65 -7.17 2.06
C VAL A 208 -15.55 -6.24 1.26
N HIS A 209 -15.65 -4.98 1.65
CA HIS A 209 -16.56 -4.02 1.02
C HIS A 209 -15.82 -3.09 0.06
N GLY A 210 -14.62 -2.66 0.40
CA GLY A 210 -13.78 -1.78 -0.42
C GLY A 210 -12.41 -2.37 -0.65
N VAL A 211 -11.86 -2.15 -1.84
CA VAL A 211 -10.44 -2.41 -2.15
C VAL A 211 -9.88 -1.23 -2.92
N LEU A 212 -8.87 -0.57 -2.34
CA LEU A 212 -8.11 0.51 -2.96
C LEU A 212 -6.69 0.02 -3.23
N GLU A 213 -6.31 -0.02 -4.50
CA GLU A 213 -4.94 -0.26 -4.95
C GLU A 213 -4.19 1.07 -4.95
N ALA A 214 -3.25 1.24 -4.02
CA ALA A 214 -2.44 2.45 -3.86
C ALA A 214 -1.04 2.32 -4.47
N TRP A 215 -0.67 1.13 -4.96
CA TRP A 215 0.66 0.81 -5.47
C TRP A 215 1.77 1.12 -4.45
N TYR A 216 2.91 1.62 -4.90
CA TYR A 216 3.85 2.37 -4.07
C TYR A 216 3.50 3.86 -4.17
N PRO A 217 2.76 4.45 -3.20
CA PRO A 217 2.10 5.74 -3.38
C PRO A 217 3.03 6.95 -3.19
N GLY A 218 4.33 6.71 -2.93
CA GLY A 218 5.34 7.75 -2.82
C GLY A 218 5.25 8.59 -1.55
N VAL A 219 6.03 9.68 -1.51
CA VAL A 219 6.29 10.47 -0.29
C VAL A 219 5.07 11.20 0.29
N GLN A 220 3.95 11.25 -0.43
CA GLN A 220 2.68 11.82 0.02
C GLN A 220 1.54 10.79 0.08
N GLY A 221 1.88 9.50 0.03
CA GLY A 221 0.89 8.43 -0.09
C GLY A 221 -0.13 8.36 1.03
N GLY A 222 0.26 8.57 2.29
CA GLY A 222 -0.69 8.54 3.41
C GLY A 222 -1.77 9.61 3.29
N GLN A 223 -1.40 10.82 2.85
CA GLN A 223 -2.35 11.90 2.56
C GLN A 223 -3.24 11.55 1.36
N ALA A 224 -2.67 11.05 0.27
CA ALA A 224 -3.41 10.65 -0.93
C ALA A 224 -4.46 9.57 -0.62
N ILE A 225 -4.07 8.54 0.13
CA ILE A 225 -4.95 7.45 0.56
C ILE A 225 -6.11 8.01 1.41
N ALA A 226 -5.83 8.86 2.39
CA ALA A 226 -6.87 9.49 3.20
C ALA A 226 -7.82 10.39 2.36
N ASP A 227 -7.29 11.14 1.39
CA ASP A 227 -8.12 11.95 0.49
C ASP A 227 -9.09 11.10 -0.34
N LEU A 228 -8.64 9.95 -0.83
CA LEU A 228 -9.44 9.01 -1.61
C LEU A 228 -10.49 8.31 -0.74
N LEU A 229 -10.10 7.83 0.45
CA LEU A 229 -10.99 7.15 1.38
C LEU A 229 -12.14 8.04 1.83
N PHE A 230 -11.91 9.34 2.02
CA PHE A 230 -12.92 10.30 2.48
C PHE A 230 -13.54 11.14 1.34
N GLY A 231 -13.21 10.83 0.08
CA GLY A 231 -13.80 11.49 -1.08
C GLY A 231 -13.40 12.96 -1.26
N ALA A 232 -12.31 13.42 -0.65
CA ALA A 232 -11.71 14.70 -0.98
C ALA A 232 -11.17 14.70 -2.43
N VAL A 233 -10.79 13.52 -2.91
CA VAL A 233 -10.53 13.23 -4.32
C VAL A 233 -11.32 11.99 -4.74
N ASN A 234 -11.85 11.98 -5.95
CA ASN A 234 -12.50 10.81 -6.54
C ASN A 234 -11.45 9.89 -7.19
N PRO A 235 -11.37 8.60 -6.82
CA PRO A 235 -10.45 7.66 -7.46
C PRO A 235 -10.62 7.63 -8.98
N SER A 236 -9.53 7.82 -9.73
CA SER A 236 -9.55 7.93 -11.19
C SER A 236 -8.59 6.97 -11.91
N GLY A 237 -7.70 6.31 -11.17
CA GLY A 237 -6.76 5.35 -11.72
C GLY A 237 -7.45 4.18 -12.42
N LYS A 238 -6.74 3.57 -13.36
CA LYS A 238 -7.13 2.34 -14.06
C LYS A 238 -5.97 1.37 -14.00
N LEU A 239 -6.28 0.09 -13.89
CA LEU A 239 -5.26 -0.95 -13.93
C LEU A 239 -4.50 -0.90 -15.27
N PRO A 240 -3.17 -0.75 -15.25
CA PRO A 240 -2.36 -0.83 -16.47
C PRO A 240 -2.05 -2.28 -16.87
N ILE A 241 -2.37 -3.24 -16.01
CA ILE A 241 -2.05 -4.67 -16.15
C ILE A 241 -3.24 -5.52 -15.68
N THR A 242 -3.35 -6.74 -16.22
CA THR A 242 -4.37 -7.70 -15.80
C THR A 242 -4.00 -8.34 -14.47
N PHE A 243 -4.98 -8.52 -13.58
CA PHE A 243 -4.81 -9.22 -12.31
C PHE A 243 -5.32 -10.67 -12.46
N PRO A 244 -4.44 -11.68 -12.38
CA PRO A 244 -4.83 -13.09 -12.42
C PRO A 244 -5.70 -13.48 -11.22
N MET A 245 -6.57 -14.48 -11.36
CA MET A 245 -7.36 -14.99 -10.23
C MET A 245 -6.58 -15.98 -9.36
N GLN A 246 -5.58 -16.64 -9.93
CA GLN A 246 -4.68 -17.59 -9.30
C GLN A 246 -3.35 -17.60 -10.07
N ASP A 247 -2.27 -18.06 -9.43
CA ASP A 247 -0.93 -18.13 -10.06
C ASP A 247 -0.93 -18.96 -11.36
N ALA A 248 -1.78 -20.00 -11.43
CA ALA A 248 -1.90 -20.85 -12.61
C ALA A 248 -2.46 -20.12 -13.86
N ASP A 249 -3.04 -18.93 -13.70
CA ASP A 249 -3.54 -18.12 -14.80
C ASP A 249 -2.46 -17.19 -15.39
N LEU A 250 -1.24 -17.20 -14.83
CA LEU A 250 -0.11 -16.46 -15.39
C LEU A 250 0.18 -16.92 -16.83
N PRO A 251 0.51 -16.00 -17.75
CA PRO A 251 0.88 -16.36 -19.12
C PRO A 251 2.09 -17.31 -19.17
N GLN A 252 3.00 -17.19 -18.18
CA GLN A 252 4.16 -18.04 -17.98
C GLN A 252 4.16 -18.53 -16.52
N PRO A 253 3.40 -19.59 -16.19
CA PRO A 253 3.24 -20.05 -14.79
C PRO A 253 4.48 -20.78 -14.28
N THR A 254 5.39 -21.17 -15.18
CA THR A 254 6.70 -21.75 -14.85
C THR A 254 7.77 -20.97 -15.58
N ILE A 255 8.62 -20.27 -14.82
CA ILE A 255 9.78 -19.58 -15.37
C ILE A 255 10.95 -20.56 -15.31
N SER A 256 11.42 -21.01 -16.48
CA SER A 256 12.59 -21.87 -16.56
C SER A 256 13.85 -21.09 -16.19
N ALA A 257 14.67 -21.63 -15.29
CA ALA A 257 15.95 -21.04 -14.95
C ALA A 257 16.99 -21.15 -16.10
N THR A 258 16.71 -21.97 -17.12
CA THR A 258 17.66 -22.26 -18.23
C THR A 258 17.08 -22.00 -19.61
N ASP A 259 15.75 -21.92 -19.75
CA ASP A 259 15.10 -21.65 -21.01
C ASP A 259 14.79 -20.16 -21.11
N THR A 260 15.53 -19.47 -21.98
CA THR A 260 15.39 -18.04 -22.25
C THR A 260 14.47 -17.77 -23.44
N THR A 261 13.87 -18.82 -24.03
CA THR A 261 12.95 -18.66 -25.16
C THR A 261 11.56 -18.30 -24.65
N VAL A 262 11.07 -17.14 -25.07
CA VAL A 262 9.67 -16.73 -24.85
C VAL A 262 8.88 -17.25 -26.05
N THR A 263 8.27 -18.43 -25.93
CA THR A 263 7.30 -18.96 -26.91
C THR A 263 5.88 -18.63 -26.50
#